data_AF-Q8EVJ6-F1
#
_entry.id   AF-Q8EVJ6-F1
#
_cell.length_a   1.000
_cell.length_b   1.000
_cell.length_c   1.000
_cell.angle_alpha   90.00
_cell.angle_beta   90.00
_cell.angle_gamma   90.00
#
_symmetry.space_group_name_H-M   'P 1'
#
loop_
_entity.id
_entity.type
_entity.pdbx_description
1 polymer ?
#
loop_
_entity_poly.entity_id
_entity_poly.type
_entity_poly.pdbx_seq_one_letter_code
_entity_poly.pdbx_strand_id
1 'polypeptide(L)'
;MDQNNKNNNKPFKGQFSEKEFISVIKGCKIVNVDHFITDSNVFVDDKNNVRIITTRAKCYMEIIKTKKEKLINEVIPPPKDKDSSIEVILGKILDKMEVIELDLKTLKEDVAQLKTDMVEVKSDVAQLKTDMVEVKSDVALLKQDVAILKADMIDVKSGKYCKNHNLYENA
;
A
#
# COMPACT_ATOMS: atom_id res chain seq x y z
N MET A 1 3.01 -42.68 36.76
CA MET A 1 2.67 -43.55 35.63
C MET A 1 2.75 -42.70 34.37
N ASP A 2 3.63 -43.15 33.47
CA ASP A 2 3.78 -42.90 32.04
C ASP A 2 3.99 -41.47 31.51
N GLN A 3 5.28 -41.23 31.27
CA GLN A 3 5.82 -40.29 30.29
C GLN A 3 5.25 -40.60 28.90
N ASN A 4 4.70 -39.60 28.25
CA ASN A 4 4.41 -39.65 26.81
C ASN A 4 4.92 -38.37 26.14
N ASN A 5 6.24 -38.18 26.19
CA ASN A 5 6.92 -37.25 25.32
C ASN A 5 7.10 -37.95 23.96
N LYS A 6 6.22 -37.66 23.00
CA LYS A 6 6.38 -38.10 21.61
C LYS A 6 7.56 -37.34 20.99
N ASN A 7 8.75 -37.83 21.31
CA ASN A 7 9.99 -37.44 20.66
C ASN A 7 9.97 -38.02 19.24
N ASN A 8 9.64 -37.17 18.26
CA ASN A 8 9.90 -37.45 16.86
C ASN A 8 11.42 -37.34 16.61
N ASN A 9 12.16 -38.31 17.14
CA ASN A 9 13.62 -38.32 17.25
C ASN A 9 14.35 -38.67 15.94
N LYS A 10 13.77 -38.37 14.76
CA LYS A 10 14.49 -38.65 13.53
C LYS A 10 15.59 -37.60 13.32
N PRO A 11 16.88 -37.98 13.22
CA PRO A 11 17.95 -37.02 12.98
C PRO A 11 17.73 -36.30 11.65
N PHE A 12 17.74 -34.97 11.67
CA PHE A 12 17.76 -34.17 10.45
C PHE A 12 19.13 -34.30 9.79
N LYS A 13 19.15 -34.61 8.49
CA LYS A 13 20.35 -34.59 7.65
C LYS A 13 20.10 -33.63 6.49
N GLY A 14 20.74 -32.46 6.54
CA GLY A 14 20.58 -31.41 5.53
C GLY A 14 21.42 -30.18 5.87
N GLN A 15 21.29 -29.13 5.05
CA GLN A 15 21.87 -27.82 5.33
C GLN A 15 20.80 -26.89 5.87
N PHE A 16 21.21 -25.94 6.71
CA PHE A 16 20.38 -24.80 7.08
C PHE A 16 20.89 -23.56 6.34
N SER A 17 19.98 -22.75 5.82
CA SER A 17 20.29 -21.34 5.53
C SER A 17 20.58 -20.60 6.84
N GLU A 18 21.24 -19.44 6.74
CA GLU A 18 21.54 -18.61 7.92
C GLU A 18 20.27 -18.26 8.72
N LYS A 19 19.19 -17.88 8.04
CA LYS A 19 17.91 -17.53 8.67
C LYS A 19 17.29 -18.71 9.42
N GLU A 20 17.32 -19.90 8.82
CA GLU A 20 16.80 -21.12 9.44
C GLU A 20 17.66 -21.49 10.65
N PHE A 21 18.99 -21.45 10.53
CA PHE A 21 19.88 -21.76 11.63
C PHE A 21 19.70 -20.79 12.81
N ILE A 22 19.62 -19.48 12.53
CA ILE A 22 19.33 -18.47 13.55
C ILE A 22 18.01 -18.76 14.26
N SER A 23 16.96 -19.18 13.54
CA SER A 23 15.69 -19.53 14.15
C SER A 23 15.80 -20.71 15.13
N VAL A 24 16.68 -21.68 14.84
CA VAL A 24 16.96 -22.84 15.70
C VAL A 24 17.62 -22.40 16.99
N ILE A 25 18.62 -21.52 16.96
CA ILE A 25 19.33 -21.05 18.17
C ILE A 25 18.68 -19.83 18.84
N LYS A 26 17.65 -19.22 18.23
CA LYS A 26 16.97 -18.05 18.80
C LYS A 26 16.29 -18.41 20.13
N GLY A 27 16.56 -17.61 21.16
CA GLY A 27 16.00 -17.79 22.50
C GLY A 27 16.77 -18.76 23.40
N CYS A 28 17.87 -19.33 22.91
CA CYS A 28 18.78 -20.14 23.73
C CYS A 28 19.57 -19.24 24.68
N LYS A 29 19.72 -19.69 25.93
CA LYS A 29 20.55 -19.00 26.91
C LYS A 29 22.00 -19.50 26.88
N ILE A 30 22.16 -20.78 26.59
CA ILE A 30 23.44 -21.48 26.56
C ILE A 30 23.41 -22.41 25.34
N VAL A 31 24.53 -22.46 24.62
CA VAL A 31 24.80 -23.45 23.57
C VAL A 31 26.04 -24.21 24.00
N ASN A 32 25.89 -25.52 24.21
CA ASN A 32 27.02 -26.39 24.51
C ASN A 32 27.62 -26.85 23.18
N VAL A 33 28.92 -26.64 23.03
CA VAL A 33 29.64 -27.01 21.80
C VAL A 33 30.74 -27.98 22.17
N ASP A 34 30.81 -29.09 21.43
CA ASP A 34 31.82 -30.12 21.59
C ASP A 34 32.56 -30.35 20.27
N HIS A 35 33.85 -30.70 20.37
CA HIS A 35 34.75 -30.89 19.22
C HIS A 35 34.71 -29.73 18.20
N PHE A 36 34.73 -28.47 18.67
CA PHE A 36 34.71 -27.28 17.81
C PHE A 36 36.05 -27.05 17.12
N ILE A 37 36.06 -27.22 15.80
CA ILE A 37 37.22 -27.00 14.93
C ILE A 37 36.85 -25.93 13.92
N THR A 38 37.73 -24.95 13.74
CA THR A 38 37.58 -23.89 12.74
C THR A 38 38.82 -23.77 11.88
N ASP A 39 38.65 -23.87 10.57
CA ASP A 39 39.73 -23.79 9.59
C ASP A 39 39.38 -22.70 8.57
N SER A 40 40.35 -21.90 8.15
CA SER A 40 40.14 -20.89 7.10
C SER A 40 41.06 -21.13 5.92
N ASN A 41 40.49 -21.18 4.72
CA ASN A 41 41.22 -21.25 3.46
C ASN A 41 41.11 -19.91 2.74
N VAL A 42 42.21 -19.48 2.14
CA VAL A 42 42.28 -18.24 1.37
C VAL A 42 42.67 -18.59 -0.06
N PHE A 43 41.86 -18.13 -1.01
CA PHE A 43 42.11 -18.24 -2.44
C PHE A 43 42.22 -16.84 -3.02
N VAL A 44 43.19 -16.61 -3.90
CA VAL A 44 43.32 -15.36 -4.64
C VAL A 44 42.94 -15.66 -6.08
N ASP A 45 41.93 -14.96 -6.57
CA ASP A 45 41.56 -14.96 -7.98
C ASP A 45 42.18 -13.73 -8.64
N ASP A 46 43.37 -13.91 -9.20
CA ASP A 46 44.12 -12.84 -9.86
C ASP A 46 43.38 -12.26 -11.07
N LYS A 47 42.51 -13.05 -11.73
CA LYS A 47 41.78 -12.58 -12.91
C LYS A 47 40.69 -11.58 -12.55
N ASN A 48 40.01 -11.82 -11.42
CA ASN A 48 38.96 -10.93 -10.93
C ASN A 48 39.47 -9.92 -9.88
N ASN A 49 40.75 -10.01 -9.50
CA ASN A 49 41.36 -9.23 -8.42
C ASN A 49 40.59 -9.37 -7.09
N VAL A 50 40.13 -10.59 -6.77
CA VAL A 50 39.35 -10.89 -5.57
C VAL A 50 40.10 -11.87 -4.67
N ARG A 51 40.09 -11.60 -3.37
CA ARG A 51 40.53 -12.54 -2.33
C ARG A 51 39.30 -13.22 -1.71
N ILE A 52 39.19 -14.53 -1.88
CA ILE A 52 38.11 -15.34 -1.33
C ILE A 52 38.61 -16.00 -0.04
N ILE A 53 37.95 -15.72 1.08
CA ILE A 53 38.26 -16.32 2.37
C ILE A 53 37.09 -17.23 2.75
N THR A 54 37.36 -18.52 2.90
CA THR A 54 36.37 -19.53 3.29
C THR A 54 36.72 -20.07 4.66
N THR A 55 35.90 -19.75 5.66
CA THR A 55 36.02 -20.33 7.01
C THR A 55 35.03 -21.47 7.17
N ARG A 56 35.54 -22.64 7.58
CA ARG A 56 34.75 -23.83 7.89
C ARG A 56 34.80 -24.06 9.40
N ALA A 57 33.64 -24.15 10.03
CA ALA A 57 33.50 -24.63 11.39
C ALA A 57 32.86 -26.04 11.38
N LYS A 58 33.39 -26.96 12.18
CA LYS A 58 32.79 -28.27 12.46
C LYS A 58 32.68 -28.43 13.97
N CYS A 59 31.51 -28.85 14.43
CA CYS A 59 31.27 -29.16 15.84
C CYS A 59 30.05 -30.05 15.99
N TYR A 60 29.96 -30.66 17.17
CA TYR A 60 28.70 -31.11 17.72
C TYR A 60 28.11 -29.98 18.57
N MET A 61 26.82 -29.67 18.38
CA MET A 61 26.13 -28.62 19.14
C MET A 61 24.91 -29.21 19.84
N GLU A 62 24.82 -28.96 21.14
CA GLU A 62 23.62 -29.20 21.93
C GLU A 62 23.03 -27.85 22.38
N ILE A 63 21.77 -27.63 22.02
CA ILE A 63 21.09 -26.36 22.21
C ILE A 63 19.99 -26.53 23.25
N ILE A 64 20.10 -25.79 24.36
CA ILE A 64 19.13 -25.86 25.47
C ILE A 64 18.32 -24.56 25.52
N LYS A 65 17.00 -24.67 25.34
CA LYS A 65 16.04 -23.56 25.51
C LYS A 65 15.30 -23.73 26.83
N THR A 66 15.36 -22.70 27.68
CA THR A 66 14.63 -22.69 28.95
C THR A 66 13.78 -21.42 29.03
N LYS A 67 12.47 -21.59 28.85
CA LYS A 67 11.48 -20.55 29.08
C LYS A 67 11.02 -20.64 30.54
N LYS A 68 11.14 -19.54 31.28
CA LYS A 68 10.55 -19.41 32.62
C LYS A 68 9.22 -18.68 32.45
N GLU A 69 8.12 -19.37 32.68
CA GLU A 69 6.79 -18.76 32.71
C GLU A 69 6.38 -18.59 34.19
N LYS A 70 5.70 -17.49 34.51
CA LYS A 70 5.11 -17.35 35.85
C LYS A 70 4.02 -18.40 35.99
N LEU A 71 4.10 -19.19 37.06
CA LEU A 71 2.99 -20.03 37.47
C LEU A 71 1.86 -19.11 37.94
N ILE A 72 0.89 -18.85 37.08
CA ILE A 72 -0.48 -18.65 37.54
C ILE A 72 -0.88 -19.98 38.18
N ASN A 73 -1.34 -19.95 39.44
CA ASN A 73 -1.71 -21.15 40.21
C ASN A 73 -2.45 -22.17 39.31
N GLU A 74 -1.88 -23.37 39.17
CA GLU A 74 -2.45 -24.46 38.37
C GLU A 74 -3.82 -24.85 38.93
N VAL A 75 -4.88 -24.40 38.25
CA VAL A 75 -6.06 -25.24 38.08
C VAL A 75 -5.61 -26.39 37.20
N ILE A 76 -5.62 -27.61 37.73
CA ILE A 76 -5.29 -28.84 37.01
C ILE A 76 -5.98 -28.79 35.63
N PRO A 77 -5.25 -28.83 34.51
CA PRO A 77 -5.90 -28.81 33.21
C PRO A 77 -6.74 -30.09 33.08
N PRO A 78 -8.03 -29.98 32.70
CA PRO A 78 -8.88 -31.16 32.54
C PRO A 78 -8.26 -32.08 31.49
N PRO A 79 -8.51 -33.40 31.58
CA PRO A 79 -8.02 -34.39 30.63
C PRO A 79 -8.25 -33.91 29.20
N LYS A 80 -7.23 -34.04 28.34
CA LYS A 80 -7.27 -33.61 26.93
C LYS A 80 -8.24 -34.44 26.11
N ASP A 81 -9.53 -34.27 26.33
CA ASP A 81 -10.59 -34.81 25.49
C ASP A 81 -11.78 -33.85 25.60
N LYS A 82 -11.99 -33.05 24.53
CA LYS A 82 -13.18 -32.23 24.16
C LYS A 82 -13.09 -30.70 24.21
N ASP A 83 -11.96 -30.07 24.57
CA ASP A 83 -11.84 -28.59 24.49
C ASP A 83 -11.13 -28.03 23.25
N SER A 84 -10.80 -28.88 22.25
CA SER A 84 -10.11 -28.42 21.02
C SER A 84 -10.93 -27.45 20.17
N SER A 85 -12.25 -27.40 20.33
CA SER A 85 -13.10 -26.55 19.51
C SER A 85 -13.03 -25.09 19.92
N ILE A 86 -12.92 -24.78 21.22
CA ILE A 86 -12.91 -23.39 21.71
C ILE A 86 -11.60 -22.70 21.35
N GLU A 87 -10.45 -23.35 21.58
CA GLU A 87 -9.14 -22.81 21.16
C GLU A 87 -9.07 -22.57 19.65
N VAL A 88 -9.58 -23.52 18.85
CA VAL A 88 -9.62 -23.39 17.39
C VAL A 88 -10.56 -22.25 16.96
N ILE A 89 -11.71 -22.09 17.62
CA ILE A 89 -12.64 -20.99 17.34
C ILE A 89 -12.00 -19.65 17.72
N LEU A 90 -11.31 -19.56 18.86
CA LEU A 90 -10.62 -18.35 19.30
C LEU A 90 -9.52 -17.94 18.32
N GLY A 91 -8.71 -18.90 17.84
CA GLY A 91 -7.71 -18.63 16.80
C GLY A 91 -8.34 -18.05 15.53
N LYS A 92 -9.43 -18.67 15.03
CA LYS A 92 -10.15 -18.17 13.85
C LYS A 92 -10.77 -16.79 14.04
N ILE A 93 -11.21 -16.47 15.26
CA ILE A 93 -11.75 -15.15 15.60
C ILE A 93 -10.62 -14.11 15.57
N LEU A 94 -9.45 -14.42 16.14
CA LEU A 94 -8.29 -13.53 16.12
C LEU A 94 -7.83 -13.23 14.69
N ASP A 95 -7.71 -14.26 13.84
CA ASP A 95 -7.33 -14.08 12.44
C ASP A 95 -8.33 -13.19 11.69
N LYS A 96 -9.64 -13.40 11.90
CA LYS A 96 -10.69 -12.55 11.32
C LYS A 96 -10.62 -11.12 11.85
N MET A 97 -10.26 -10.94 13.12
CA MET A 97 -10.14 -9.61 13.71
C MET A 97 -8.96 -8.84 13.11
N GLU A 98 -7.84 -9.51 12.85
CA GLU A 98 -6.70 -8.91 12.14
C GLU A 98 -7.07 -8.51 10.71
N VAL A 99 -7.81 -9.36 9.98
CA VAL A 99 -8.33 -9.02 8.64
C VAL A 99 -9.26 -7.80 8.71
N ILE A 100 -10.19 -7.75 9.66
CA ILE A 100 -11.10 -6.62 9.84
C ILE A 100 -10.34 -5.33 10.16
N GLU A 101 -9.28 -5.39 10.96
CA GLU A 101 -8.44 -4.22 11.27
C GLU A 101 -7.75 -3.66 10.01
N LEU A 102 -7.25 -4.54 9.14
CA LEU A 102 -6.67 -4.15 7.85
C LEU A 102 -7.72 -3.51 6.94
N ASP A 103 -8.89 -4.15 6.77
CA ASP A 103 -9.98 -3.63 5.94
C ASP A 103 -10.46 -2.25 6.43
N LEU A 104 -10.56 -2.07 7.76
CA LEU A 104 -10.93 -0.78 8.36
C LEU A 104 -9.88 0.30 8.13
N LYS A 105 -8.60 -0.06 8.08
CA LYS A 105 -7.53 0.88 7.75
C LYS A 105 -7.62 1.31 6.29
N THR A 106 -7.77 0.38 5.37
CA THR A 106 -7.96 0.67 3.95
C THR A 106 -9.20 1.52 3.71
N LEU A 107 -10.33 1.18 4.34
CA LEU A 107 -11.56 1.97 4.22
C LEU A 107 -11.39 3.42 4.72
N LYS A 108 -10.60 3.64 5.78
CA LYS A 108 -10.29 4.99 6.26
C LYS A 108 -9.47 5.79 5.25
N GLU A 109 -8.50 5.15 4.60
CA GLU A 109 -7.68 5.76 3.55
C GLU A 109 -8.54 6.11 2.33
N ASP A 110 -9.39 5.18 1.86
CA ASP A 110 -10.33 5.42 0.75
C ASP A 110 -11.30 6.58 1.05
N VAL A 111 -11.86 6.62 2.26
CA VAL A 111 -12.77 7.70 2.68
C VAL A 111 -12.04 9.04 2.78
N ALA A 112 -10.76 9.05 3.16
CA ALA A 112 -9.96 10.27 3.17
C ALA A 112 -9.71 10.78 1.74
N GLN A 113 -9.39 9.87 0.81
CA GLN A 113 -9.22 10.22 -0.61
C GLN A 113 -10.51 10.76 -1.22
N LEU A 114 -11.64 10.08 -1.00
CA LEU A 114 -12.95 10.53 -1.48
C LEU A 114 -13.33 11.92 -0.97
N LYS A 115 -12.93 12.28 0.25
CA LYS A 115 -13.15 13.63 0.78
C LYS A 115 -12.34 14.67 0.02
N THR A 116 -11.09 14.37 -0.31
CA THR A 116 -10.21 15.26 -1.10
C THR A 116 -10.78 15.46 -2.50
N ASP A 117 -11.11 14.37 -3.19
CA ASP A 117 -11.68 14.41 -4.54
C ASP A 117 -13.00 15.22 -4.56
N MET A 118 -13.83 15.07 -3.53
CA MET A 118 -15.08 15.83 -3.40
C MET A 118 -14.86 17.33 -3.16
N VAL A 119 -13.75 17.75 -2.57
CA VAL A 119 -13.38 19.17 -2.45
C VAL A 119 -12.99 19.72 -3.81
N GLU A 120 -12.21 18.98 -4.60
CA GLU A 120 -11.80 19.35 -5.95
C GLU A 120 -13.02 19.50 -6.88
N VAL A 121 -13.90 18.49 -6.91
CA VAL A 121 -15.14 18.54 -7.70
C VAL A 121 -16.02 19.73 -7.32
N LYS A 122 -16.10 20.10 -6.04
CA LYS A 122 -16.85 21.29 -5.61
C LYS A 122 -16.22 22.59 -6.14
N SER A 123 -14.89 22.67 -6.18
CA SER A 123 -14.17 23.80 -6.74
C SER A 123 -14.44 23.92 -8.25
N ASP A 124 -14.29 22.82 -8.99
CA ASP A 124 -14.53 22.80 -10.43
C ASP A 124 -15.97 23.19 -10.78
N VAL A 125 -16.95 22.67 -10.03
CA VAL A 125 -18.36 23.03 -10.24
C VAL A 125 -18.61 24.52 -9.93
N ALA A 126 -17.91 25.11 -8.95
CA ALA A 126 -18.02 26.53 -8.66
C ALA A 126 -17.43 27.38 -9.79
N GLN A 127 -16.28 26.97 -10.34
CA GLN A 127 -15.66 27.63 -11.48
C GLN A 127 -16.55 27.55 -12.72
N LEU A 128 -17.07 26.36 -13.06
CA LEU A 128 -17.98 26.17 -14.18
C LEU A 128 -19.25 27.03 -14.08
N LYS A 129 -19.75 27.28 -12.87
CA LYS A 129 -20.87 28.20 -12.65
C LYS A 129 -20.51 29.64 -13.00
N THR A 130 -19.31 30.09 -12.61
CA THR A 130 -18.79 31.43 -12.95
C THR A 130 -18.62 31.58 -14.46
N ASP A 131 -17.95 30.63 -15.10
CA ASP A 131 -17.71 30.64 -16.55
C ASP A 131 -19.04 30.67 -17.32
N MET A 132 -20.05 29.93 -16.86
CA MET A 132 -21.38 29.92 -17.47
C MET A 132 -22.14 31.25 -17.30
N VAL A 133 -21.87 32.03 -16.25
CA VAL A 133 -22.43 33.38 -16.10
C VAL A 133 -21.78 34.33 -17.11
N GLU A 134 -20.47 34.24 -17.30
CA GLU A 134 -19.72 35.03 -18.29
C GLU A 134 -20.21 34.72 -19.72
N VAL A 135 -20.29 33.44 -20.10
CA VAL A 135 -20.82 33.02 -21.41
C VAL A 135 -22.24 33.55 -21.65
N LYS A 136 -23.11 33.55 -20.62
CA LYS A 136 -24.46 34.11 -20.75
C LYS A 136 -24.43 35.62 -21.02
N SER A 137 -23.50 36.35 -20.39
CA SER A 137 -23.31 37.78 -20.62
C SER A 137 -22.83 38.05 -22.04
N ASP A 138 -21.82 37.33 -22.50
CA ASP A 138 -21.27 37.47 -23.85
C ASP A 138 -22.31 37.16 -24.92
N VAL A 139 -23.09 36.09 -24.74
CA VAL A 139 -24.20 35.76 -25.66
C VAL A 139 -25.27 36.85 -25.67
N ALA A 140 -25.52 37.53 -24.55
CA ALA A 140 -26.47 38.65 -24.50
C ALA A 140 -25.95 39.86 -25.28
N LEU A 141 -24.65 40.19 -25.13
CA LEU A 141 -24.00 41.25 -25.90
C LEU A 141 -23.99 40.95 -27.39
N LEU A 142 -23.59 39.73 -27.78
CA LEU A 142 -23.63 39.28 -29.18
C LEU A 142 -25.03 39.38 -29.80
N LYS A 143 -26.09 39.08 -29.02
CA LYS A 143 -27.47 39.27 -29.49
C LYS A 143 -27.80 40.73 -29.76
N GLN A 144 -27.31 41.67 -28.94
CA GLN A 144 -27.49 43.11 -29.16
C GLN A 144 -26.74 43.57 -30.41
N ASP A 145 -25.46 43.20 -30.55
CA ASP A 145 -24.64 43.56 -31.70
C ASP A 145 -25.25 43.04 -33.01
N VAL A 146 -25.73 41.79 -33.04
CA VAL A 146 -26.43 41.23 -34.20
C VAL A 146 -27.73 41.96 -34.51
N ALA A 147 -28.46 42.45 -33.50
CA ALA A 147 -29.67 43.24 -33.72
C ALA A 147 -29.35 44.60 -34.35
N ILE A 148 -28.28 45.27 -33.90
CA ILE A 148 -27.78 46.52 -34.48
C ILE A 148 -27.34 46.29 -35.92
N LEU A 149 -26.51 45.28 -36.18
CA LEU A 149 -26.06 44.94 -37.55
C LEU A 149 -27.24 44.64 -38.50
N LYS A 150 -28.29 43.99 -38.00
CA LYS A 150 -29.52 43.78 -38.79
C LYS A 150 -30.20 45.10 -39.15
N ALA A 151 -30.27 46.05 -38.22
CA ALA A 151 -30.85 47.38 -38.48
C ALA A 151 -30.02 48.17 -39.49
N ASP A 152 -28.69 48.21 -39.31
CA ASP A 152 -27.77 48.88 -40.24
C ASP A 152 -27.89 48.29 -41.66
N MET A 153 -28.01 46.96 -41.78
CA MET A 153 -28.18 46.30 -43.08
C MET A 153 -29.51 46.66 -43.76
N ILE A 154 -30.58 46.91 -43.01
CA ILE A 154 -31.85 47.42 -43.56
C ILE A 154 -31.64 48.84 -44.10
N ASP A 155 -30.98 49.70 -43.33
CA ASP A 155 -30.69 51.08 -43.74
C ASP A 155 -29.83 51.11 -45.03
N VAL A 156 -28.79 50.28 -45.12
CA VAL A 156 -27.97 50.12 -46.34
C VAL A 156 -28.81 49.65 -47.52
N LYS A 157 -29.62 48.60 -47.36
CA LYS A 157 -30.49 48.08 -48.44
C LYS A 157 -31.54 49.08 -48.91
N SER A 158 -32.02 49.95 -48.02
CA SER A 158 -32.99 51.00 -48.36
C SER A 158 -32.37 52.21 -49.09
N GLY A 159 -31.04 52.22 -49.29
CA GLY A 159 -30.33 53.32 -49.93
C GLY A 159 -30.35 54.61 -49.11
N LYS A 160 -30.58 54.52 -47.78
CA LYS A 160 -30.63 55.68 -46.86
C LYS A 160 -29.36 56.54 -46.95
N TYR A 161 -28.21 55.93 -47.24
CA TYR A 161 -26.91 56.59 -47.36
C TYR A 161 -26.51 56.96 -48.81
N CYS A 162 -27.35 56.66 -49.82
CA CYS A 162 -27.01 56.84 -51.24
C CYS A 162 -27.73 58.01 -51.94
N LYS A 163 -28.46 58.87 -51.21
CA LYS A 163 -29.33 59.91 -51.80
C LYS A 163 -28.64 61.20 -52.29
N ASN A 164 -27.34 61.23 -52.57
CA ASN A 164 -26.61 62.47 -52.92
C ASN A 164 -25.72 62.37 -54.18
N HIS A 165 -26.18 61.72 -55.24
CA HIS A 165 -25.59 61.94 -56.57
C HIS A 165 -26.71 62.30 -57.54
N ASN A 166 -27.07 63.59 -57.62
CA ASN A 166 -27.72 64.25 -58.78
C ASN A 166 -27.90 65.77 -58.54
N LEU A 167 -26.81 66.50 -58.29
CA LEU A 167 -26.82 67.98 -58.28
C LEU A 167 -26.04 68.62 -59.45
N TYR A 168 -25.66 67.86 -60.48
CA TYR A 168 -24.92 68.39 -61.65
C TYR A 168 -25.44 67.91 -63.02
N GLU A 169 -26.70 67.50 -63.13
CA GLU A 169 -27.37 67.37 -64.44
C GLU A 169 -28.43 68.45 -64.58
N ASN A 170 -28.02 69.62 -65.07
CA ASN A 170 -28.76 70.50 -65.99
C ASN A 170 -27.90 71.76 -66.21
N ALA A 171 -27.06 71.66 -67.25
CA ALA A 171 -26.49 72.79 -67.97
C ALA A 171 -27.59 73.56 -68.72
#